data_AF-A0A1M6FQ68-F1
#
_entry.id   AF-A0A1M6FQ68-F1
#
_cell.length_a   1.000
_cell.length_b   1.000
_cell.length_c   1.000
_cell.angle_alpha   90.00
_cell.angle_beta   90.00
_cell.angle_gamma   90.00
#
_symmetry.space_group_name_H-M   'P 1'
#
loop_
_entity.id
_entity.type
_entity.pdbx_description
1 polymer ?
#
loop_
_entity_poly.entity_id
_entity_poly.type
_entity_poly.pdbx_seq_one_letter_code
_entity_poly.pdbx_strand_id
1 'polypeptide(L)'
;MSRYAKEQDIEYLVEFTEEKSAKNFTERPQFQKLDRAEQQRLYISKAIKDGIAASNKRSGRKLGQFDKLTPELKADIQAYLHDRSIKQVDMMKKYGISRNTLKKYIESEQKH
;
A
#
# COMPACT_ATOMS: atom_id res chain seq x y z
N MET A 1 15.05 -45.66 44.66
CA MET A 1 16.07 -45.75 43.58
C MET A 1 17.45 -45.21 43.97
N SER A 2 17.59 -44.25 44.91
CA SER A 2 18.91 -43.72 45.31
C SER A 2 19.79 -44.68 46.15
N ARG A 3 19.22 -45.65 46.90
CA ARG A 3 20.01 -46.63 47.67
C ARG A 3 20.76 -47.65 46.80
N TYR A 4 20.14 -48.12 45.72
CA TYR A 4 20.70 -49.15 44.83
C TYR A 4 21.95 -48.66 44.06
N ALA A 5 21.99 -47.37 43.69
CA ALA A 5 23.10 -46.77 42.95
C ALA A 5 24.40 -46.67 43.77
N LYS A 6 24.30 -46.43 45.08
CA LYS A 6 25.45 -46.35 45.99
C LYS A 6 26.09 -47.71 46.28
N GLU A 7 25.29 -48.76 46.31
CA GLU A 7 25.78 -50.12 46.57
C GLU A 7 26.48 -50.76 45.36
N GLN A 8 26.27 -50.21 44.16
CA GLN A 8 26.83 -50.74 42.92
C GLN A 8 27.92 -49.84 42.31
N ASP A 9 28.35 -48.81 43.03
CA ASP A 9 29.36 -47.82 42.58
C ASP A 9 29.05 -47.22 41.20
N ILE A 10 27.77 -46.97 40.93
CA ILE A 10 27.33 -46.40 39.66
C ILE A 10 27.23 -44.89 39.82
N GLU A 11 28.27 -44.20 39.35
CA GLU A 11 28.31 -42.74 39.28
C GLU A 11 27.40 -42.25 38.15
N TYR A 12 26.34 -41.53 38.49
CA TYR A 12 25.47 -40.90 37.49
C TYR A 12 26.07 -39.56 37.06
N LEU A 13 26.86 -39.57 35.99
CA LEU A 13 27.20 -38.35 35.26
C LEU A 13 26.08 -38.06 34.24
N VAL A 14 25.00 -37.44 34.70
CA VAL A 14 24.05 -36.81 33.76
C VAL A 14 24.55 -35.38 33.51
N GLU A 15 25.60 -35.27 32.69
CA GLU A 15 25.88 -34.03 32.00
C GLU A 15 24.82 -33.90 30.91
N PHE A 16 23.78 -33.12 31.19
CA PHE A 16 22.98 -32.54 30.11
C PHE A 16 23.89 -31.58 29.36
N THR A 17 24.64 -32.11 28.38
CA THR A 17 25.11 -31.27 27.29
C THR A 17 23.83 -30.81 26.60
N GLU A 18 23.51 -29.52 26.76
CA GLU A 18 22.51 -28.88 25.91
C GLU A 18 22.84 -29.30 24.49
N GLU A 19 22.03 -30.19 23.92
CA GLU A 19 22.14 -30.51 22.52
C GLU A 19 21.96 -29.16 21.82
N LYS A 20 23.05 -28.60 21.29
CA LYS A 20 23.04 -27.44 20.39
C LYS A 20 22.43 -27.84 19.04
N SER A 21 21.32 -28.57 19.09
CA SER A 21 20.55 -29.11 17.99
C SER A 21 19.49 -28.11 17.49
N ALA A 22 19.45 -26.89 18.03
CA ALA A 22 18.86 -25.75 17.34
C ALA A 22 19.91 -25.14 16.39
N LYS A 23 20.18 -25.81 15.27
CA LYS A 23 21.08 -25.33 14.20
C LYS A 23 20.69 -23.91 13.78
N ASN A 24 21.41 -22.89 14.28
CA ASN A 24 21.24 -21.45 14.02
C ASN A 24 20.79 -21.18 12.57
N PHE A 25 19.51 -20.87 12.37
CA PHE A 25 18.97 -20.53 11.04
C PHE A 25 19.62 -19.26 10.46
N THR A 26 20.13 -18.39 11.33
CA THR A 26 20.82 -17.12 11.03
C THR A 26 22.18 -17.29 10.35
N GLU A 27 22.88 -18.41 10.56
CA GLU A 27 24.20 -18.66 9.98
C GLU A 27 24.14 -19.38 8.64
N ARG A 28 22.94 -19.79 8.21
CA ARG A 28 22.76 -20.51 6.95
C ARG A 28 22.94 -19.55 5.77
N PRO A 29 23.80 -19.88 4.79
CA PRO A 29 24.11 -18.98 3.68
C PRO A 29 22.89 -18.68 2.79
N GLN A 30 21.89 -19.57 2.75
CA GLN A 30 20.63 -19.34 2.03
C GLN A 30 19.82 -18.22 2.69
N PHE A 31 19.73 -18.22 4.02
CA PHE A 31 18.98 -17.21 4.77
C PHE A 31 19.69 -15.85 4.72
N GLN A 32 21.02 -15.82 4.84
CA GLN A 32 21.79 -14.58 4.71
C GLN A 32 21.62 -13.91 3.33
N LYS A 33 21.50 -14.70 2.25
CA LYS A 33 21.21 -14.17 0.91
C LYS A 33 19.83 -13.54 0.84
N LEU A 34 18.82 -14.17 1.43
CA LEU A 34 17.46 -13.65 1.51
C LEU A 34 17.39 -12.37 2.35
N ASP A 35 18.05 -12.35 3.52
CA ASP A 35 18.10 -11.17 4.38
C ASP A 35 18.74 -9.97 3.68
N ARG A 36 19.84 -10.19 2.94
CA ARG A 36 20.47 -9.13 2.13
C ARG A 36 19.54 -8.64 1.03
N ALA A 37 18.79 -9.53 0.37
CA ALA A 37 17.84 -9.14 -0.67
C ALA A 37 16.67 -8.32 -0.09
N GLU A 38 16.13 -8.72 1.06
CA GLU A 38 15.08 -7.97 1.75
C GLU A 38 15.59 -6.60 2.24
N GLN A 39 16.80 -6.54 2.82
CA GLN A 39 17.43 -5.28 3.20
C GLN A 39 17.61 -4.33 2.01
N GLN A 40 18.08 -4.84 0.86
CA GLN A 40 18.20 -4.06 -0.37
C GLN A 40 16.84 -3.54 -0.85
N ARG A 41 15.80 -4.38 -0.83
CA ARG A 41 14.44 -3.99 -1.22
C ARG A 41 13.89 -2.89 -0.30
N LEU A 42 14.09 -3.02 1.01
CA LEU A 42 13.67 -2.02 2.01
C LEU A 42 14.41 -0.70 1.80
N TYR A 43 15.71 -0.76 1.56
CA TYR A 43 16.52 0.43 1.26
C TYR A 43 16.03 1.15 0.00
N ILE A 44 15.81 0.41 -1.10
CA ILE A 44 15.29 0.98 -2.35
C ILE A 44 13.91 1.59 -2.13
N SER A 45 13.01 0.90 -1.43
CA SER A 45 11.68 1.43 -1.12
C SER A 45 11.73 2.72 -0.33
N LYS A 46 12.61 2.79 0.68
CA LYS A 46 12.84 3.99 1.48
C LYS A 46 13.39 5.13 0.63
N ALA A 47 14.46 4.89 -0.14
CA ALA A 47 15.07 5.89 -1.00
C ALA A 47 14.10 6.46 -2.04
N ILE A 48 13.24 5.62 -2.64
CA ILE A 48 12.20 6.07 -3.58
C ILE A 48 11.17 6.95 -2.86
N LYS A 49 10.68 6.53 -1.69
CA LYS A 49 9.70 7.32 -0.91
C LYS A 49 10.26 8.68 -0.51
N ASP A 50 11.48 8.68 0.02
CA ASP A 50 12.17 9.90 0.46
C ASP A 50 12.45 10.81 -0.75
N GLY A 51 12.88 10.25 -1.88
CA GLY A 51 13.08 11.00 -3.12
C GLY A 51 11.79 11.61 -3.68
N ILE A 52 10.66 10.90 -3.61
CA ILE A 52 9.34 11.44 -4.00
C ILE A 52 8.91 12.56 -3.05
N ALA A 53 9.13 12.41 -1.75
CA ALA A 53 8.76 13.41 -0.75
C ALA A 53 9.62 14.68 -0.85
N ALA A 54 10.91 14.54 -1.15
CA ALA A 54 11.83 15.67 -1.35
C ALA A 54 11.61 16.37 -2.70
N SER A 55 10.98 15.69 -3.67
CA SER A 55 10.73 16.25 -5.00
C SER A 55 9.50 17.15 -5.01
N ASN A 56 9.66 18.36 -5.55
CA ASN A 56 8.54 19.27 -5.83
C ASN A 56 7.66 18.81 -7.00
N LYS A 57 8.08 17.80 -7.78
CA LYS A 57 7.33 17.27 -8.92
C LYS A 57 6.28 16.27 -8.44
N ARG A 58 5.02 16.70 -8.33
CA ARG A 58 3.89 15.81 -8.08
C ARG A 58 3.70 14.86 -9.27
N SER A 59 3.81 13.56 -9.02
CA SER A 59 3.47 12.52 -9.99
C SER A 59 1.95 12.41 -10.14
N GLY A 60 1.46 12.11 -11.35
CA GLY A 60 0.04 11.93 -11.64
C GLY A 60 -0.59 13.08 -12.43
N ARG A 61 -1.93 13.13 -12.44
CA ARG A 61 -2.70 14.16 -13.15
C ARG A 61 -2.57 15.50 -12.44
N LYS A 62 -2.58 16.59 -13.21
CA LYS A 62 -2.58 17.95 -12.62
C LYS A 62 -3.82 18.12 -11.75
N LEU A 63 -3.63 18.69 -10.56
CA LEU A 63 -4.72 18.98 -9.64
C LEU A 63 -5.68 19.98 -10.30
N GLY A 64 -6.97 19.64 -10.35
CA GLY A 64 -8.00 20.50 -10.97
C GLY A 64 -8.10 20.39 -12.50
N GLN A 65 -7.36 19.49 -13.15
CA GLN A 65 -7.52 19.25 -14.59
C GLN A 65 -8.79 18.42 -14.87
N PHE A 66 -9.69 18.98 -15.68
CA PHE A 66 -10.92 18.33 -16.11
C PHE A 66 -10.85 17.95 -17.60
N ASP A 67 -10.43 16.71 -17.89
CA ASP A 67 -10.11 16.26 -19.26
C ASP A 67 -11.30 16.28 -20.23
N LYS A 68 -12.53 16.26 -19.72
CA LYS A 68 -13.76 16.16 -20.52
C LYS A 68 -14.70 17.35 -20.38
N LEU A 69 -14.25 18.44 -19.76
CA LEU A 69 -15.08 19.62 -19.57
C LEU A 69 -15.01 20.50 -20.82
N THR A 70 -15.95 20.29 -21.73
CA THR A 70 -16.12 21.18 -22.89
C THR A 70 -16.94 22.42 -22.50
N PRO A 71 -16.80 23.55 -23.22
CA PRO A 71 -17.63 24.74 -22.98
C PRO A 71 -19.13 24.45 -23.03
N GLU A 72 -19.54 23.55 -23.93
CA GLU A 72 -20.94 23.09 -24.04
C GLU A 72 -21.41 22.33 -22.80
N LEU A 73 -20.62 21.37 -22.32
CA LEU A 73 -20.94 20.62 -21.10
C LEU A 73 -21.04 21.56 -19.89
N LYS A 74 -20.20 22.60 -19.83
CA LYS A 74 -20.27 23.61 -18.79
C LYS A 74 -21.59 24.39 -18.84
N ALA A 75 -22.02 24.83 -20.03
CA ALA A 75 -23.29 25.52 -20.20
C ALA A 75 -24.49 24.63 -19.82
N ASP A 76 -24.48 23.36 -20.23
CA ASP A 76 -25.52 22.39 -19.87
C ASP A 76 -25.55 22.11 -18.35
N ILE A 77 -24.39 22.08 -17.68
CA ILE A 77 -24.31 21.96 -16.21
C ILE A 77 -24.91 23.19 -15.53
N GLN A 78 -24.65 24.39 -16.05
CA GLN A 78 -25.26 25.62 -15.51
C GLN A 78 -26.77 25.63 -15.72
N ALA A 79 -27.25 25.25 -16.90
CA ALA A 79 -28.68 25.08 -17.16
C ALA A 79 -29.30 24.06 -16.19
N TYR A 80 -28.64 22.92 -15.95
CA TYR A 80 -29.06 21.91 -14.98
C TYR A 80 -29.16 22.41 -13.54
N LEU A 81 -28.31 23.38 -13.14
CA LEU A 81 -28.36 23.97 -11.80
C LEU A 81 -29.57 24.90 -11.60
N HIS A 82 -30.02 25.57 -12.66
CA HIS A 82 -31.13 26.51 -12.61
C HIS A 82 -32.48 25.87 -12.99
N ASP A 83 -32.47 24.87 -13.87
CA ASP A 83 -33.66 24.19 -14.37
C ASP A 83 -33.72 22.73 -13.88
N ARG A 84 -34.74 22.42 -13.09
CA ARG A 84 -34.98 21.07 -12.55
C ARG A 84 -35.58 20.10 -13.57
N SER A 85 -35.95 20.55 -14.77
CA SER A 85 -36.45 19.69 -15.84
C SER A 85 -35.34 18.83 -16.46
N ILE A 86 -34.09 19.33 -16.39
CA ILE A 86 -32.92 18.69 -16.98
C ILE A 86 -32.46 17.53 -16.09
N LYS A 87 -32.27 16.35 -16.68
CA LYS A 87 -31.82 15.16 -15.94
C LYS A 87 -30.35 14.89 -16.16
N GLN A 88 -29.67 14.44 -15.11
CA GLN A 88 -28.27 14.01 -15.16
C GLN A 88 -28.05 12.87 -16.19
N VAL A 89 -29.03 11.98 -16.35
CA VAL A 89 -28.97 10.85 -17.29
C VAL A 89 -28.83 11.33 -18.73
N ASP A 90 -29.48 12.43 -19.09
CA ASP A 90 -29.46 12.96 -20.45
C ASP A 90 -28.10 13.58 -20.77
N MET A 91 -27.51 14.31 -19.82
CA MET A 91 -26.14 14.84 -19.95
C MET A 91 -25.08 13.72 -20.01
N MET A 92 -25.25 12.67 -19.22
CA MET A 92 -24.34 11.52 -19.24
C MET A 92 -24.32 10.84 -20.62
N LYS A 93 -25.50 10.63 -21.21
CA LYS A 93 -25.63 10.04 -22.54
C LYS A 93 -25.12 10.97 -23.64
N LYS A 94 -25.47 12.26 -23.59
CA LYS A 94 -25.08 13.27 -24.59
C LYS A 94 -23.56 13.44 -24.69
N TYR A 95 -22.86 13.47 -23.56
CA TYR A 95 -21.42 13.74 -23.52
C TYR A 95 -20.54 12.51 -23.28
N GLY A 96 -21.12 11.31 -23.13
CA GLY A 96 -20.36 10.07 -22.89
C GLY A 96 -19.53 10.13 -21.59
N ILE A 97 -20.06 10.77 -20.55
CA ILE A 97 -19.38 10.96 -19.27
C ILE A 97 -19.95 10.07 -18.17
N SER A 98 -19.08 9.64 -17.26
CA SER A 98 -19.51 8.88 -16.08
C SER A 98 -20.20 9.79 -15.08
N ARG A 99 -21.07 9.22 -14.24
CA ARG A 99 -21.73 9.94 -13.14
C ARG A 99 -20.72 10.63 -12.21
N ASN A 100 -19.60 9.97 -11.93
CA ASN A 100 -18.55 10.53 -11.07
C ASN A 100 -17.87 11.74 -11.70
N THR A 101 -17.69 11.73 -13.02
CA THR A 101 -17.17 12.87 -13.78
C THR A 101 -18.13 14.05 -13.71
N LEU A 102 -19.42 13.80 -13.99
CA LEU A 102 -20.46 14.84 -13.93
C LEU A 102 -20.58 15.44 -12.52
N LYS A 103 -20.58 14.61 -11.47
CA LYS A 103 -20.67 15.08 -10.08
C LYS A 103 -19.50 15.99 -9.70
N LYS A 104 -18.26 15.63 -10.08
CA LYS A 104 -17.08 16.47 -9.83
C LYS A 104 -17.17 17.83 -10.52
N TYR A 105 -17.74 17.89 -11.72
CA TYR A 105 -17.87 19.14 -12.47
C TYR A 105 -18.96 20.04 -11.88
N ILE A 106 -20.08 19.46 -11.42
CA ILE A 106 -21.11 20.20 -10.69
C ILE A 106 -20.54 20.77 -9.39
N GLU A 107 -19.80 19.96 -8.62
CA GLU A 107 -19.14 20.40 -7.38
C GLU A 107 -18.11 21.51 -7.62
N SER A 108 -17.43 21.52 -8.77
CA SER A 108 -16.51 22.62 -9.11
C SER A 108 -17.23 23.90 -9.49
N GLU A 109 -18.37 23.83 -10.18
CA GLU A 109 -19.15 25.02 -10.54
C GLU A 109 -19.88 25.62 -9.32
N GLN A 110 -20.27 24.82 -8.33
CA GLN A 110 -20.91 25.31 -7.09
C GLN A 110 -19.94 25.94 -6.07
N LYS A 111 -18.63 25.71 -6.21
CA LYS A 111 -17.59 26.26 -5.32
C LYS A 111 -17.12 27.66 -5.72
N HIS A 112 -17.55 28.14 -6.89
CA HIS A 112 -17.36 29.50 -7.35
C HIS A 112 -18.55 30.36 -6.94
#